data_AF-A0A2N1QMS7-F1
#
_entry.id   AF-A0A2N1QMS7-F1
#
_cell.length_a   1.000
_cell.length_b   1.000
_cell.length_c   1.000
_cell.angle_alpha   90.00
_cell.angle_beta   90.00
_cell.angle_gamma   90.00
#
_symmetry.space_group_name_H-M   'P 1'
#
loop_
_entity.id
_entity.type
_entity.pdbx_description
1 polymer ?
#
loop_
_entity_poly.entity_id
_entity_poly.type
_entity_poly.pdbx_seq_one_letter_code
_entity_poly.pdbx_strand_id
1 'polypeptide(L)'
;MAFLENFGLTNATDITTGMLMLILIAYALGDIISYKTKAVFSMIFVTGFIFLIGFWVGFPKNIFQATGAFAYAAVSLPFILVHMGTLMKLKDIKQEWKTVIIAFTGLVGLSLGLFFIAGPIIG
;
A
#
# COMPACT_ATOMS: atom_id res chain seq x y z
N MET A 1 2.39 -7.80 -23.30
CA MET A 1 2.55 -7.20 -24.65
C MET A 1 1.19 -7.05 -25.32
N ALA A 2 0.36 -8.11 -25.41
CA ALA A 2 -0.96 -8.07 -26.07
C ALA A 2 -2.02 -7.06 -25.55
N PHE A 3 -1.99 -6.68 -24.26
CA PHE A 3 -2.95 -5.72 -23.70
C PHE A 3 -2.63 -4.25 -24.05
N LEU A 4 -1.35 -3.94 -24.26
CA LEU A 4 -0.87 -2.57 -24.52
C LEU A 4 -0.87 -2.24 -26.03
N GLU A 5 -0.74 -3.26 -26.89
CA GLU A 5 -0.93 -3.12 -28.35
C GLU A 5 -2.40 -2.85 -28.73
N ASN A 6 -3.39 -3.36 -27.98
CA ASN A 6 -4.82 -3.04 -28.19
C ASN A 6 -5.17 -1.57 -27.91
N PHE A 7 -4.33 -0.85 -27.17
CA PHE A 7 -4.47 0.59 -26.89
C PHE A 7 -3.61 1.47 -27.82
N GLY A 8 -2.98 0.91 -28.85
CA GLY A 8 -2.23 1.68 -29.85
C GLY A 8 -0.92 2.30 -29.35
N LEU A 9 -0.36 1.80 -28.23
CA LEU A 9 0.87 2.33 -27.63
C LEU A 9 2.10 1.68 -28.29
N THR A 10 2.56 2.25 -29.42
CA THR A 10 3.70 1.74 -30.21
C THR A 10 5.07 2.24 -29.72
N ASN A 11 5.14 3.30 -28.90
CA ASN A 11 6.42 3.81 -28.37
C ASN A 11 6.64 3.43 -26.90
N ALA A 12 7.90 3.14 -26.52
CA ALA A 12 8.27 2.75 -25.15
C ALA A 12 7.88 3.78 -24.06
N THR A 13 7.85 5.07 -24.42
CA THR A 13 7.39 6.17 -23.55
C THR A 13 5.87 6.14 -23.30
N ASP A 14 5.11 5.76 -24.31
CA ASP A 14 3.64 5.72 -24.28
C ASP A 14 3.16 4.52 -23.47
N ILE A 15 3.86 3.38 -23.62
CA ILE A 15 3.63 2.17 -22.83
C ILE A 15 3.90 2.44 -21.33
N THR A 16 4.95 3.17 -20.99
CA THR A 16 5.29 3.54 -19.60
C THR A 16 4.25 4.49 -19.01
N THR A 17 3.80 5.48 -19.78
CA THR A 17 2.74 6.42 -19.37
C THR A 17 1.39 5.73 -19.21
N GLY A 18 1.05 4.78 -20.10
CA GLY A 18 -0.15 3.95 -20.01
C GLY A 18 -0.19 3.09 -18.74
N MET A 19 0.95 2.53 -18.34
CA MET A 19 1.08 1.78 -17.09
C MET A 19 0.89 2.68 -15.85
N LEU A 20 1.36 3.92 -15.88
CA LEU A 20 1.13 4.91 -14.82
C LEU A 20 -0.35 5.29 -14.70
N MET A 21 -1.05 5.49 -15.82
CA MET A 21 -2.49 5.77 -15.81
C MET A 21 -3.29 4.64 -15.16
N LEU A 22 -2.93 3.37 -15.41
CA LEU A 22 -3.56 2.23 -14.76
C LEU A 22 -3.37 2.23 -13.23
N ILE A 23 -2.17 2.58 -12.75
CA ILE A 23 -1.90 2.74 -11.31
C ILE A 23 -2.77 3.86 -10.73
N LEU A 24 -2.83 5.02 -11.39
CA LEU A 24 -3.57 6.18 -10.91
C LEU A 24 -5.08 5.92 -10.87
N ILE A 25 -5.63 5.22 -11.87
CA ILE A 25 -7.04 4.80 -11.87
C ILE A 25 -7.31 3.81 -10.73
N ALA A 26 -6.44 2.83 -10.52
CA ALA A 26 -6.58 1.88 -9.40
C ALA A 26 -6.53 2.61 -8.04
N TYR A 27 -5.64 3.59 -7.89
CA TYR A 27 -5.54 4.40 -6.68
C TYR A 27 -6.76 5.30 -6.46
N ALA A 28 -7.28 5.92 -7.53
CA ALA A 28 -8.50 6.73 -7.49
C ALA A 28 -9.74 5.89 -7.14
N LEU A 29 -9.85 4.68 -7.69
CA LEU A 29 -10.91 3.73 -7.30
C LEU A 29 -10.76 3.32 -5.83
N GLY A 30 -9.52 3.10 -5.36
CA GLY A 30 -9.22 2.83 -3.97
C GLY A 30 -9.67 3.95 -3.05
N ASP A 31 -9.44 5.20 -3.45
CA ASP A 31 -9.87 6.38 -2.72
C ASP A 31 -11.41 6.48 -2.64
N ILE A 32 -12.09 6.35 -3.77
CA ILE A 32 -13.56 6.44 -3.85
C ILE A 32 -14.22 5.37 -2.98
N ILE A 33 -13.70 4.13 -3.02
CA ILE A 33 -14.22 3.02 -2.22
C ILE A 33 -13.92 3.25 -0.73
N SER A 34 -12.72 3.72 -0.39
CA SER A 34 -12.33 4.07 0.98
C SER A 34 -13.20 5.20 1.56
N TYR A 35 -13.50 6.21 0.75
CA TYR A 35 -14.38 7.32 1.14
C TYR A 35 -15.82 6.86 1.35
N LYS A 36 -16.37 6.05 0.44
CA LYS A 36 -17.73 5.47 0.57
C LYS A 36 -17.87 4.55 1.77
N THR A 37 -16.81 3.85 2.16
CA THR A 37 -16.79 2.94 3.31
C THR A 37 -16.52 3.66 4.65
N LYS A 38 -16.58 5.00 4.69
CA LYS A 38 -16.31 5.82 5.89
C LYS A 38 -14.98 5.50 6.56
N ALA A 39 -13.93 5.22 5.77
CA ALA A 39 -12.60 4.93 6.29
C ALA A 39 -12.51 3.77 7.30
N VAL A 40 -13.50 2.85 7.32
CA VAL A 40 -13.40 1.62 8.12
C VAL A 40 -12.17 0.80 7.71
N PHE A 41 -11.83 0.86 6.43
CA PHE A 41 -10.59 0.32 5.88
C PHE A 41 -9.71 1.46 5.38
N SER A 42 -8.41 1.39 5.68
CA SER A 42 -7.43 2.37 5.19
C SER A 42 -7.34 2.32 3.66
N MET A 43 -7.13 3.48 3.03
CA MET A 43 -6.92 3.64 1.59
C MET A 43 -5.87 2.65 1.04
N ILE A 44 -4.80 2.40 1.81
CA ILE A 44 -3.72 1.47 1.43
C ILE A 44 -4.24 0.03 1.33
N PHE A 45 -5.08 -0.38 2.27
CA PHE A 45 -5.66 -1.73 2.31
C PHE A 45 -6.62 -1.95 1.14
N VAL A 46 -7.51 -0.99 0.88
CA VAL A 46 -8.47 -1.05 -0.24
C VAL A 46 -7.73 -1.07 -1.58
N THR A 47 -6.71 -0.23 -1.72
CA THR A 47 -5.85 -0.19 -2.91
C THR A 47 -5.12 -1.53 -3.12
N GLY A 48 -4.64 -2.17 -2.05
CA GLY A 48 -4.05 -3.51 -2.12
C GLY A 48 -5.00 -4.57 -2.68
N PHE A 49 -6.27 -4.56 -2.25
CA PHE A 49 -7.29 -5.45 -2.81
C PHE A 49 -7.60 -5.16 -4.28
N ILE A 50 -7.65 -3.89 -4.67
CA ILE A 50 -7.87 -3.50 -6.06
C ILE A 50 -6.71 -3.96 -6.94
N PHE A 51 -5.46 -3.86 -6.48
CA PHE A 51 -4.32 -4.40 -7.23
C PHE A 51 -4.33 -5.93 -7.26
N LEU A 52 -4.74 -6.59 -6.17
CA LEU A 52 -4.87 -8.05 -6.15
C LEU A 52 -5.88 -8.54 -7.19
N ILE A 53 -7.06 -7.91 -7.25
CA ILE A 53 -8.10 -8.22 -8.24
C ILE A 53 -7.64 -7.79 -9.64
N GLY A 54 -6.98 -6.63 -9.77
CA GLY A 54 -6.44 -6.11 -11.02
C GLY A 54 -5.44 -7.07 -11.66
N PHE A 55 -4.56 -7.68 -10.87
CA PHE A 55 -3.64 -8.72 -11.35
C PHE A 55 -4.35 -9.97 -11.85
N TRP A 56 -5.54 -10.28 -11.34
CA TRP A 56 -6.35 -11.39 -11.83
C TRP A 56 -7.04 -11.07 -13.17
N VAL A 57 -7.45 -9.82 -13.37
CA VAL A 57 -8.13 -9.34 -14.60
C VAL A 57 -7.15 -9.09 -15.77
N GLY A 58 -5.84 -9.16 -15.52
CA GLY A 58 -4.81 -9.09 -16.58
C GLY A 58 -3.83 -7.92 -16.48
N PHE A 59 -3.75 -7.24 -15.33
CA PHE A 59 -2.72 -6.21 -15.12
C PHE A 59 -1.29 -6.79 -15.29
N PRO A 60 -0.41 -6.14 -16.06
CA PRO A 60 0.99 -6.56 -16.15
C PRO A 60 1.65 -6.59 -14.75
N LYS A 61 2.32 -7.70 -14.42
CA LYS A 61 3.00 -7.85 -13.12
C LYS A 61 4.14 -6.82 -12.91
N ASN A 62 4.66 -6.27 -14.01
CA ASN A 62 5.76 -5.32 -14.03
C ASN A 62 5.32 -3.84 -14.05
N ILE A 63 4.03 -3.52 -13.87
CA ILE A 63 3.54 -2.12 -13.93
C ILE A 63 4.32 -1.22 -12.96
N PHE A 64 4.56 -1.66 -11.73
CA PHE A 64 5.28 -0.86 -10.74
C PHE A 64 6.77 -0.71 -11.03
N GLN A 65 7.38 -1.70 -11.67
CA GLN A 65 8.81 -1.71 -11.97
C GLN A 65 9.11 -0.91 -13.25
N ALA A 66 8.23 -0.97 -14.25
CA ALA A 66 8.35 -0.21 -15.49
C ALA A 66 8.06 1.29 -15.31
N THR A 67 7.21 1.66 -14.35
CA THR A 67 6.82 3.07 -14.09
C THR A 67 7.74 3.77 -13.10
N GLY A 68 8.72 3.07 -12.50
CA GLY A 68 9.58 3.63 -11.46
C GLY A 68 8.85 3.97 -10.16
N ALA A 69 7.62 3.45 -9.96
CA ALA A 69 6.79 3.75 -8.80
C ALA A 69 7.46 3.38 -7.47
N PHE A 70 8.25 2.30 -7.44
CA PHE A 70 9.03 1.92 -6.26
C PHE A 70 10.13 2.93 -5.91
N ALA A 71 10.83 3.48 -6.91
CA ALA A 71 11.87 4.48 -6.69
C ALA A 71 11.27 5.78 -6.14
N TYR A 72 10.10 6.18 -6.65
CA TYR A 72 9.35 7.31 -6.12
C TYR A 72 8.90 7.08 -4.66
N ALA A 73 8.29 5.93 -4.38
CA ALA A 73 7.86 5.58 -3.02
C ALA A 73 9.04 5.54 -2.03
N ALA A 74 10.20 5.03 -2.44
CA ALA A 74 11.39 4.97 -1.60
C ALA A 74 11.90 6.35 -1.16
N VAL A 75 11.73 7.37 -2.00
CA VAL A 75 12.10 8.76 -1.67
C VAL A 75 10.98 9.44 -0.87
N SER A 76 9.72 9.27 -1.25
CA SER A 76 8.59 9.97 -0.61
C SER A 76 8.23 9.42 0.77
N LEU A 77 8.35 8.11 1.00
CA LEU A 77 8.05 7.47 2.30
C LEU A 77 8.79 8.12 3.47
N PRO A 78 10.13 8.27 3.45
CA PRO A 78 10.85 8.90 4.55
C PRO A 78 10.44 10.37 4.75
N PHE A 79 10.13 11.12 3.69
CA PHE A 79 9.63 12.49 3.84
C PHE A 79 8.28 12.54 4.58
N ILE A 80 7.34 11.66 4.22
CA ILE A 80 6.04 11.57 4.88
C ILE A 80 6.21 11.13 6.34
N LEU A 81 7.06 10.14 6.60
CA LEU A 81 7.36 9.66 7.95
C LEU A 81 7.97 10.76 8.83
N VAL A 82 8.93 11.53 8.30
CA VAL A 82 9.53 12.67 9.00
C VAL A 82 8.49 13.76 9.23
N HIS A 83 7.68 14.11 8.24
CA HIS A 83 6.65 15.13 8.39
C HIS A 83 5.67 14.76 9.51
N MET A 84 5.13 13.53 9.49
CA MET A 84 4.27 13.01 10.56
C MET A 84 4.98 12.98 11.93
N GLY A 85 6.25 12.57 11.97
CA GLY A 85 7.03 12.54 13.19
C GLY A 85 7.31 13.92 13.79
N THR A 86 7.59 14.93 12.96
CA THR A 86 7.87 16.30 13.42
C THR A 86 6.65 17.06 13.92
N LEU A 87 5.44 16.68 13.47
CA LEU A 87 4.19 17.24 14.00
C LEU A 87 3.89 16.76 15.42
N MET A 88 4.48 15.63 15.84
CA MET A 88 4.32 15.09 17.18
C MET A 88 5.19 15.87 18.16
N LYS A 89 4.58 16.56 19.12
CA LYS A 89 5.35 17.27 20.15
C LYS A 89 6.02 16.25 21.06
N LEU A 90 7.28 16.50 21.43
CA LEU A 90 8.02 15.63 22.37
C LEU A 90 7.28 15.41 23.70
N LYS A 91 6.47 16.39 24.13
CA LYS A 91 5.60 16.28 25.30
C LYS A 91 4.49 15.25 25.11
N ASP A 92 3.91 15.18 23.92
CA ASP A 92 2.84 14.24 23.59
C ASP A 92 3.42 12.81 23.57
N ILE A 93 4.65 12.62 23.04
CA ILE A 93 5.35 11.31 23.10
C ILE A 93 5.47 10.79 24.54
N LYS A 94 5.80 11.67 25.49
CA LYS A 94 5.90 11.29 26.91
C LYS A 94 4.55 10.93 27.51
N GLN A 95 3.47 11.57 27.05
CA GLN A 95 2.10 11.29 27.51
C GLN A 95 1.53 10.01 26.87
N GLU A 96 1.93 9.69 25.65
CA GLU A 96 1.52 8.51 24.87
C GLU A 96 2.30 7.23 25.24
N TRP A 97 3.07 7.22 26.33
CA TRP A 97 3.84 6.03 26.74
C TRP A 97 2.95 4.80 26.99
N LYS A 98 1.70 4.99 27.44
CA LYS A 98 0.72 3.89 27.54
C LYS A 98 0.38 3.30 26.16
N THR A 99 0.23 4.14 25.15
CA THR A 99 -0.01 3.73 23.76
C THR A 99 1.16 2.91 23.22
N VAL A 100 2.40 3.30 23.54
CA VAL A 100 3.59 2.52 23.17
C VAL A 100 3.57 1.13 23.81
N ILE A 101 3.24 1.04 25.10
CA ILE A 101 3.14 -0.25 25.81
C ILE A 101 2.03 -1.12 25.22
N ILE A 102 0.87 -0.55 24.92
CA ILE A 102 -0.25 -1.26 24.29
C ILE A 102 0.15 -1.78 22.90
N ALA A 103 0.81 -0.95 22.09
CA ALA A 103 1.28 -1.34 20.75
C ALA A 103 2.32 -2.46 20.83
N PHE A 104 3.28 -2.37 21.77
CA PHE A 104 4.30 -3.39 21.96
C PHE A 104 3.70 -4.71 22.45
N THR A 105 2.76 -4.64 23.41
CA THR A 105 2.05 -5.81 23.93
C THR A 105 1.17 -6.44 22.84
N GLY A 106 0.52 -5.63 22.00
CA GLY A 106 -0.23 -6.11 20.83
C GLY A 106 0.66 -6.81 19.82
N LEU A 107 1.86 -6.27 19.55
CA LEU A 107 2.82 -6.90 18.64
C LEU A 107 3.32 -8.24 19.17
N VAL A 108 3.68 -8.31 20.46
CA VAL A 108 4.10 -9.56 21.12
C VAL A 108 2.94 -10.56 21.18
N GLY A 109 1.75 -10.10 21.56
CA GLY A 109 0.55 -10.93 21.62
C GLY A 109 0.15 -11.49 20.27
N LEU A 110 0.25 -10.69 19.20
CA LEU A 110 -0.01 -11.14 17.83
C LEU A 110 1.08 -12.12 17.36
N SER A 111 2.35 -11.87 17.68
CA SER A 111 3.46 -12.77 17.33
C SER A 111 3.35 -14.12 18.03
N LEU A 112 3.06 -14.12 19.34
CA LEU A 112 2.84 -15.34 20.13
C LEU A 112 1.54 -16.04 19.73
N GLY A 113 0.46 -15.30 19.49
CA GLY A 113 -0.81 -15.84 19.01
C GLY A 113 -0.64 -16.54 17.68
N LEU A 114 0.07 -15.93 16.72
CA LEU A 114 0.43 -16.59 15.47
C LEU A 114 1.31 -17.82 15.73
N PHE A 115 2.32 -17.76 16.59
CA PHE A 115 3.17 -18.93 16.87
C PHE A 115 2.37 -20.11 17.46
N PHE A 116 1.49 -19.86 18.42
CA PHE A 116 0.68 -20.89 19.07
C PHE A 116 -0.48 -21.42 18.22
N ILE A 117 -1.02 -20.63 17.30
CA ILE A 117 -2.14 -21.03 16.42
C ILE A 117 -1.61 -21.59 15.09
N ALA A 118 -0.56 -20.99 14.53
CA ALA A 118 0.05 -21.45 13.28
C ALA A 118 0.88 -22.73 13.48
N GLY A 119 1.51 -22.93 14.64
CA GLY A 119 2.21 -24.19 14.96
C GLY A 119 1.30 -25.41 14.78
N PRO A 120 0.16 -25.53 15.48
CA PRO A 120 -0.76 -26.68 15.35
C PRO A 120 -1.42 -26.82 13.98
N ILE A 121 -1.54 -25.74 13.19
CA ILE A 121 -2.21 -25.75 11.88
C ILE A 121 -1.22 -26.07 10.74
N ILE A 122 0.07 -25.76 10.90
CA ILE A 122 1.10 -25.96 9.88
C ILE A 122 2.03 -27.15 10.22
N GLY A 123 2.14 -27.56 11.49
CA GLY A 123 2.94 -28.70 11.98
C GLY A 123 3.72 -28.38 13.24
#